data_AF-W2HU72-F1
#
_entry.id   AF-W2HU72-F1
#
_cell.length_a   1.000
_cell.length_b   1.000
_cell.length_c   1.000
_cell.angle_alpha   90.00
_cell.angle_beta   90.00
_cell.angle_gamma   90.00
#
_symmetry.space_group_name_H-M   'P 1'
#
loop_
_entity.id
_entity.type
_entity.pdbx_description
1 polymer ?
#
loop_
_entity_poly.entity_id
_entity_poly.type
_entity_poly.pdbx_seq_one_letter_code
_entity_poly.pdbx_strand_id
1 'polypeptide(L)'
;MSTSSTTAKMTYRFLGNSGLIVSKFGLGSWMPYYEKYTDSGLNIGRKHIVEGTNAALGHLQLGYVDVIYYHRPEPYTPIEEAVRAMNFRAVPFTGWGTSEWFAADIREACKIADRLGLIRPIAE
;
A
#
# COMPACT_ATOMS: atom_id res chain seq x y z
N MET A 1 11.45 -46.40 -15.51
CA MET A 1 10.93 -45.82 -14.26
C MET A 1 10.74 -44.34 -14.48
N SER A 2 9.50 -43.87 -14.58
CA SER A 2 9.18 -42.45 -14.76
C SER A 2 9.31 -41.74 -13.42
N THR A 3 10.22 -40.80 -13.30
CA THR A 3 10.33 -39.92 -12.15
C THR A 3 9.23 -38.86 -12.25
N SER A 4 8.17 -38.99 -11.45
CA SER A 4 7.16 -37.95 -11.33
C SER A 4 7.80 -36.73 -10.63
N SER A 5 8.16 -35.73 -11.42
CA SER A 5 8.50 -34.39 -10.90
C SER A 5 7.27 -33.82 -10.21
N THR A 6 7.25 -33.83 -8.88
CA THR A 6 6.24 -33.11 -8.10
C THR A 6 6.49 -31.62 -8.27
N THR A 7 5.78 -30.98 -9.19
CA THR A 7 5.84 -29.53 -9.36
C THR A 7 5.27 -28.87 -8.10
N ALA A 8 6.11 -28.13 -7.37
CA ALA A 8 5.68 -27.41 -6.17
C ALA A 8 4.56 -26.42 -6.54
N LYS A 9 3.36 -26.63 -5.99
CA LYS A 9 2.19 -25.78 -6.26
C LYS A 9 2.29 -24.49 -5.46
N MET A 10 2.04 -23.35 -6.12
CA MET A 10 1.92 -22.05 -5.45
C MET A 10 0.81 -22.09 -4.38
N THR A 11 1.12 -21.59 -3.19
CA THR A 11 0.18 -21.53 -2.06
C THR A 11 -0.28 -20.09 -1.81
N TYR A 12 -1.49 -19.95 -1.26
CA TYR A 12 -2.18 -18.67 -1.10
C TYR A 12 -2.63 -18.47 0.36
N ARG A 13 -2.89 -17.21 0.73
CA ARG A 13 -3.42 -16.80 2.04
C ARG A 13 -4.21 -15.50 1.91
N PHE A 14 -5.03 -15.18 2.91
CA PHE A 14 -5.65 -13.87 3.01
C PHE A 14 -4.62 -12.79 3.37
N LEU A 15 -4.76 -11.60 2.79
CA LEU A 15 -4.03 -10.40 3.17
C LEU A 15 -4.74 -9.71 4.33
N GLY A 16 -4.32 -10.00 5.56
CA GLY A 16 -4.98 -9.51 6.76
C GLY A 16 -6.47 -9.88 6.78
N ASN A 17 -7.32 -8.92 7.12
CA ASN A 17 -8.77 -9.05 7.14
C ASN A 17 -9.44 -8.39 5.91
N SER A 18 -8.69 -8.09 4.86
CA SER A 18 -9.19 -7.37 3.68
C SER A 18 -10.09 -8.20 2.75
N GLY A 19 -10.07 -9.53 2.87
CA GLY A 19 -10.71 -10.44 1.92
C GLY A 19 -9.91 -10.70 0.65
N LEU A 20 -8.77 -10.01 0.44
CA LEU A 20 -7.87 -10.27 -0.68
C LEU A 20 -7.10 -11.58 -0.46
N ILE A 21 -7.02 -12.41 -1.49
CA ILE A 21 -6.23 -13.65 -1.49
C ILE A 21 -4.94 -13.40 -2.27
N VAL A 22 -3.80 -13.55 -1.61
CA VAL A 22 -2.46 -13.32 -2.18
C VAL A 22 -1.63 -14.60 -2.15
N SER A 23 -0.73 -14.74 -3.11
CA SER A 23 0.28 -15.80 -3.08
C SER A 23 1.22 -15.61 -1.88
N LYS A 24 1.76 -16.70 -1.34
CA LYS A 24 2.74 -16.62 -0.23
C LYS A 24 4.08 -15.99 -0.66
N PHE A 25 4.35 -15.94 -1.96
CA PHE A 25 5.49 -15.24 -2.55
C PHE A 25 4.99 -14.18 -3.52
N GLY A 26 5.58 -12.99 -3.45
CA GLY A 26 5.37 -11.90 -4.40
C GLY A 26 6.67 -11.57 -5.13
N LEU A 27 6.54 -10.99 -6.32
CA LEU A 27 7.67 -10.45 -7.08
C LEU A 27 7.73 -8.94 -6.85
N GLY A 28 8.77 -8.48 -6.15
CA GLY A 28 9.04 -7.06 -5.97
C GLY A 28 9.77 -6.48 -7.18
N SER A 29 9.58 -5.18 -7.41
CA SER A 29 10.31 -4.40 -8.42
C SER A 29 11.06 -3.25 -7.76
N TRP A 30 11.72 -3.51 -6.63
CA TRP A 30 12.54 -2.50 -5.95
C TRP A 30 13.71 -2.11 -6.85
N MET A 31 13.83 -0.82 -7.12
CA MET A 31 14.89 -0.24 -7.94
C MET A 31 15.74 0.72 -7.10
N PRO A 32 17.03 0.90 -7.43
CA PRO A 32 17.87 1.90 -6.78
C PRO A 32 17.28 3.30 -6.96
N TYR A 33 17.49 4.16 -5.96
CA TYR A 33 16.99 5.52 -5.95
C TYR A 33 17.56 6.32 -7.12
N TYR A 34 16.68 6.86 -7.95
CA TYR A 34 17.02 7.81 -9.01
C TYR A 34 16.18 9.07 -8.81
N GLU A 35 16.83 10.20 -8.56
CA GLU A 35 16.18 11.51 -8.37
C GLU A 35 15.23 11.87 -9.52
N LYS A 36 15.53 11.40 -10.73
CA LYS A 36 14.69 11.64 -11.92
C LYS A 36 13.26 11.07 -11.77
N TYR A 37 13.08 10.01 -10.99
CA TYR A 37 11.79 9.30 -10.87
C TYR A 37 11.25 9.28 -9.45
N THR A 38 11.98 9.88 -8.51
CA THR A 38 11.63 9.83 -7.08
C THR A 38 11.52 11.25 -6.57
N ASP A 39 10.30 11.65 -6.20
CA ASP A 39 10.12 12.88 -5.43
C ASP A 39 10.74 12.69 -4.04
N SER A 40 11.21 13.77 -3.45
CA SER A 40 11.91 13.83 -2.15
C SER A 40 11.09 13.27 -0.96
N GLY A 41 9.83 12.89 -1.18
CA GLY A 41 8.94 12.33 -0.16
C GLY A 41 8.45 13.38 0.85
N LEU A 42 8.82 14.65 0.68
CA LEU A 42 8.30 15.77 1.46
C LEU A 42 6.93 16.17 0.90
N ASN A 43 5.92 16.33 1.76
CA ASN A 43 4.51 16.64 1.41
C ASN A 43 3.66 15.49 0.83
N ILE A 44 3.50 14.39 1.59
CA ILE A 44 2.59 13.27 1.25
C ILE A 44 1.13 13.61 1.62
N GLY A 45 0.63 14.75 1.12
CA GLY A 45 -0.76 15.18 1.29
C GLY A 45 -1.72 14.53 0.28
N ARG A 46 -3.02 14.81 0.40
CA ARG A 46 -4.07 14.32 -0.53
C ARG A 46 -3.72 14.53 -2.00
N LYS A 47 -3.18 15.72 -2.33
CA LYS A 47 -2.77 16.06 -3.70
C LYS A 47 -1.72 15.10 -4.24
N HIS A 48 -0.66 14.85 -3.45
CA HIS A 48 0.43 13.97 -3.84
C HIS A 48 -0.05 12.53 -4.04
N ILE A 49 -0.94 12.03 -3.16
CA ILE A 49 -1.53 10.69 -3.31
C ILE A 49 -2.31 10.59 -4.62
N VAL A 50 -3.15 11.58 -4.95
CA VAL A 50 -3.98 11.55 -6.17
C VAL A 50 -3.12 11.66 -7.44
N GLU A 51 -2.23 12.65 -7.50
CA GLU A 51 -1.37 12.88 -8.67
C GLU A 51 -0.37 11.73 -8.86
N GLY A 52 0.27 11.29 -7.79
CA GLY A 52 1.21 10.17 -7.79
C GLY A 52 0.56 8.86 -8.20
N THR A 53 -0.65 8.56 -7.68
CA THR A 53 -1.39 7.36 -8.08
C THR A 53 -1.80 7.41 -9.54
N ASN A 54 -2.33 8.53 -10.02
CA ASN A 54 -2.71 8.66 -11.43
C ASN A 54 -1.50 8.53 -12.38
N ALA A 55 -0.36 9.12 -12.02
CA ALA A 55 0.88 8.96 -12.78
C ALA A 55 1.36 7.49 -12.78
N ALA A 56 1.33 6.83 -11.62
CA ALA A 56 1.70 5.41 -11.50
C ALA A 56 0.79 4.51 -12.33
N LEU A 57 -0.54 4.72 -12.28
CA LEU A 57 -1.52 4.00 -13.10
C LEU A 57 -1.24 4.18 -14.60
N GLY A 58 -0.89 5.41 -15.02
CA GLY A 58 -0.47 5.69 -16.40
C GLY A 58 0.77 4.91 -16.81
N HIS A 59 1.81 4.88 -15.97
CA HIS A 59 3.04 4.12 -16.25
C HIS A 59 2.82 2.61 -16.25
N LEU A 60 1.96 2.11 -15.36
CA LEU A 60 1.60 0.69 -15.27
C LEU A 60 0.61 0.26 -16.37
N GLN A 61 0.00 1.22 -17.08
CA GLN A 61 -1.08 0.99 -18.04
C GLN A 61 -2.29 0.28 -17.41
N LEU A 62 -2.61 0.66 -16.16
CA LEU A 62 -3.70 0.09 -15.38
C LEU A 62 -4.78 1.13 -15.09
N GLY A 63 -6.02 0.67 -14.94
CA GLY A 63 -7.14 1.51 -14.47
C GLY A 63 -7.34 1.45 -12.95
N TYR A 64 -6.59 0.62 -12.23
CA TYR A 64 -6.79 0.31 -10.80
C TYR A 64 -5.57 -0.45 -10.24
N VAL A 65 -5.36 -0.37 -8.92
CA VAL A 65 -4.44 -1.23 -8.14
C VAL A 65 -5.12 -1.76 -6.88
N ASP A 66 -4.79 -2.98 -6.44
CA ASP A 66 -5.42 -3.56 -5.26
C ASP A 66 -5.10 -2.85 -3.95
N VAL A 67 -3.82 -2.51 -3.76
CA VAL A 67 -3.33 -1.90 -2.53
C VAL A 67 -2.37 -0.77 -2.86
N ILE A 68 -2.59 0.39 -2.25
CA ILE A 68 -1.64 1.51 -2.23
C ILE A 68 -0.94 1.55 -0.88
N TYR A 69 0.37 1.69 -0.89
CA TYR A 69 1.18 1.77 0.33
C TYR A 69 1.57 3.22 0.64
N TYR A 70 1.40 3.60 1.90
CA TYR A 70 2.03 4.80 2.46
C TYR A 70 3.47 4.44 2.83
N HIS A 71 4.41 4.75 1.93
CA HIS A 71 5.75 4.17 1.92
C HIS A 71 6.58 4.43 3.17
N ARG A 72 6.46 5.59 3.82
CA ARG A 72 7.20 5.93 5.04
C ARG A 72 6.41 6.88 5.90
N PRO A 73 6.46 6.79 7.24
CA PRO A 73 5.89 7.82 8.08
C PRO A 73 6.64 9.15 7.87
N GLU A 74 5.88 10.25 7.84
CA GLU A 74 6.45 11.59 7.71
C GLU A 74 6.44 12.25 9.11
N PRO A 75 7.59 12.71 9.65
CA PRO A 75 7.68 13.13 11.06
C PRO A 75 6.85 14.36 11.45
N TYR A 76 6.46 15.19 10.49
CA TYR A 76 5.80 16.48 10.70
C TYR A 76 4.31 16.45 10.35
N THR A 77 3.83 15.35 9.77
CA THR A 77 2.46 15.14 9.32
C THR A 77 1.74 14.26 10.34
N PRO A 78 0.67 14.75 10.97
CA PRO A 78 -0.10 13.95 11.90
C PRO A 78 -0.62 12.67 11.23
N ILE A 79 -0.59 11.54 11.95
CA ILE A 79 -1.11 10.26 11.44
C ILE A 79 -2.57 10.38 10.99
N GLU A 80 -3.37 11.22 11.67
CA GLU A 80 -4.74 11.48 11.25
C GLU A 80 -4.85 12.05 9.84
N GLU A 81 -3.92 12.92 9.44
CA GLU A 81 -3.90 13.47 8.09
C GLU A 81 -3.57 12.37 7.07
N ALA A 82 -2.58 11.53 7.34
CA ALA A 82 -2.25 10.38 6.49
C ALA A 82 -3.45 9.42 6.33
N VAL A 83 -4.13 9.07 7.44
CA VAL A 83 -5.33 8.21 7.42
C VAL A 83 -6.44 8.83 6.59
N ARG A 84 -6.72 10.13 6.77
CA ARG A 84 -7.73 10.86 6.00
C ARG A 84 -7.36 10.95 4.52
N ALA A 85 -6.07 11.07 4.21
CA ALA A 85 -5.60 11.18 2.85
C ALA A 85 -5.68 9.84 2.11
N MET A 86 -5.30 8.72 2.75
CA MET A 86 -5.46 7.38 2.19
C MET A 86 -6.92 6.93 2.10
N ASN A 87 -7.83 7.57 2.83
CA ASN A 87 -9.27 7.33 2.70
C ASN A 87 -9.98 8.27 1.72
N PHE A 88 -9.23 9.16 1.07
CA PHE A 88 -9.77 10.04 0.05
C PHE A 88 -9.95 9.25 -1.26
N ARG A 89 -11.20 8.83 -1.54
CA ARG A 89 -11.57 7.99 -2.70
C ARG A 89 -11.57 8.74 -4.04
N ALA A 90 -10.50 9.45 -4.36
CA ALA A 90 -10.33 10.11 -5.65
C ALA A 90 -9.64 9.23 -6.71
N VAL A 91 -9.04 8.11 -6.30
CA VAL A 91 -8.33 7.16 -7.18
C VAL A 91 -8.79 5.73 -6.89
N PRO A 92 -8.78 4.84 -7.90
CA PRO A 92 -9.36 3.50 -7.78
C PRO A 92 -8.39 2.49 -7.14
N PHE A 93 -8.67 2.11 -5.88
CA PHE A 93 -8.00 1.01 -5.18
C PHE A 93 -8.94 0.30 -4.19
N THR A 94 -8.61 -0.94 -3.78
CA THR A 94 -9.42 -1.72 -2.83
C THR A 94 -9.09 -1.41 -1.38
N GLY A 95 -7.80 -1.33 -1.05
CA GLY A 95 -7.33 -1.02 0.29
C GLY A 95 -6.00 -0.29 0.29
N TRP A 96 -5.53 0.03 1.49
CA TRP A 96 -4.25 0.69 1.66
C TRP A 96 -3.43 0.04 2.77
N GLY A 97 -2.11 0.17 2.69
CA GLY A 97 -1.17 -0.34 3.68
C GLY A 97 -0.15 0.71 4.11
N THR A 98 0.61 0.38 5.14
CA THR A 98 1.79 1.15 5.57
C THR A 98 3.06 0.43 5.14
N SER A 99 4.17 1.13 5.00
CA SER A 99 5.47 0.50 4.88
C SER A 99 6.48 1.24 5.73
N GLU A 100 7.35 0.55 6.47
CA GLU A 100 8.33 1.17 7.36
C GLU A 100 7.72 1.99 8.52
N TRP A 101 6.45 1.76 8.90
CA TRP A 101 5.84 2.45 10.04
C TRP A 101 6.18 1.78 11.36
N PHE A 102 6.28 2.56 12.45
CA PHE A 102 6.38 1.97 13.78
C PHE A 102 5.07 1.30 14.17
N ALA A 103 5.14 0.22 14.94
CA ALA A 103 3.95 -0.48 15.44
C ALA A 103 3.03 0.43 16.29
N ALA A 104 3.58 1.48 16.90
CA ALA A 104 2.79 2.50 17.60
C ALA A 104 1.95 3.32 16.63
N ASP A 105 2.53 3.75 15.51
CA ASP A 105 1.89 4.57 14.49
C ASP A 105 0.78 3.79 13.77
N ILE A 106 1.02 2.52 13.43
CA ILE A 106 0.02 1.64 12.81
C ILE A 106 -1.19 1.48 13.73
N ARG A 107 -0.94 1.31 15.03
CA ARG A 107 -2.00 1.19 16.05
C ARG A 107 -2.77 2.50 16.22
N GLU A 108 -2.08 3.64 16.17
CA GLU A 108 -2.72 4.95 16.18
C GLU A 108 -3.57 5.17 14.92
N ALA A 109 -3.05 4.84 13.74
CA ALA A 109 -3.78 4.90 12.47
C ALA A 109 -5.06 4.06 12.51
N CYS A 110 -4.99 2.83 13.05
CA CYS A 110 -6.17 1.98 13.25
C CYS A 110 -7.21 2.64 14.17
N LYS A 111 -6.78 3.18 15.32
CA LYS A 111 -7.68 3.85 16.27
C LYS A 111 -8.35 5.09 15.68
N ILE A 112 -7.59 5.87 14.91
CA ILE A 112 -8.11 7.05 14.22
C ILE A 112 -9.13 6.64 13.16
N ALA A 113 -8.81 5.61 12.36
CA ALA A 113 -9.73 5.10 11.35
C ALA A 113 -11.05 4.62 12.00
N ASP A 114 -10.97 3.84 13.08
CA ASP A 114 -12.14 3.36 13.82
C ASP A 114 -12.97 4.53 14.39
N ARG A 115 -12.30 5.53 14.99
CA ARG A 115 -12.97 6.72 15.55
C ARG A 115 -13.70 7.57 14.50
N LEU A 116 -13.16 7.62 13.27
CA LEU A 116 -13.67 8.45 12.19
C LEU A 116 -14.57 7.70 11.21
N GLY A 117 -14.77 6.38 11.40
CA GLY A 117 -15.51 5.55 10.45
C GLY A 117 -14.80 5.38 9.09
N LEU A 118 -13.47 5.41 9.10
CA LEU A 118 -12.61 5.27 7.92
C LEU A 118 -12.04 3.84 7.81
N ILE A 119 -11.52 3.50 6.64
CA ILE A 119 -10.88 2.22 6.36
C ILE A 119 -9.48 2.19 7.02
N ARG A 120 -9.22 1.15 7.81
CA ARG A 120 -7.92 0.86 8.43
C ARG A 120 -6.87 0.45 7.38
N PRO A 121 -5.58 0.63 7.66
CA PRO A 121 -4.55 -0.02 6.85
C PRO A 121 -4.72 -1.55 6.95
N ILE A 122 -4.65 -2.25 5.82
CA ILE A 122 -4.90 -3.69 5.71
C ILE A 122 -3.61 -4.52 5.61
N ALA A 123 -2.48 -3.86 5.42
CA ALA A 123 -1.17 -4.46 5.26
C ALA A 123 -0.07 -3.56 5.83
N GLU A 124 1.01 -4.21 6.23
CA GLU A 124 2.34 -3.64 6.47
C GLU A 124 3.34 -4.58 5.79
#